data_AF-A0A1I5GZL2-F1
#
_entry.id   AF-A0A1I5GZL2-F1
#
_cell.length_a   1.000
_cell.length_b   1.000
_cell.length_c   1.000
_cell.angle_alpha   90.00
_cell.angle_beta   90.00
_cell.angle_gamma   90.00
#
_symmetry.space_group_name_H-M   'P 1'
#
loop_
_entity.id
_entity.type
_entity.pdbx_description
1 polymer ?
#
loop_
_entity_poly.entity_id
_entity_poly.type
_entity_poly.pdbx_seq_one_letter_code
_entity_poly.pdbx_strand_id
1 'polypeptide(L)'
;MRVFRVTRAVILGGLFALSLSLNVATVAFNSVAVLVSGAYEAVTGAASVLGGLRRDADNKTKKIASMSDDLVAKNRRIASMSDDLEIRNRRMASMSDDLVVKDRRIAALSEDVALRNKQVVGLTDEVTELRQAKTLTYRGQRRLVGEAVGDTTTRVSRRIASAAARSAGSVAAEAIPVAGVAVVLGVTAWELKDACDTMQDLRELDLAFNPDTSLDPEVSEVCGRTVPSGEEVWQTVKSSPGKAWASAREHLPDLPELSMPELPEFSVPDINWRFWD
;
A
#
# COMPACT_ATOMS: atom_id res chain seq x y z
N MET A 1 85.50 -112.46 84.45
CA MET A 1 85.33 -111.01 84.15
C MET A 1 85.57 -110.58 82.68
N ARG A 2 85.83 -111.48 81.70
CA ARG A 2 86.09 -111.08 80.28
C ARG A 2 84.85 -111.07 79.36
N VAL A 3 83.90 -111.99 79.55
CA VAL A 3 82.71 -112.12 78.66
C VAL A 3 81.79 -110.89 78.73
N PHE A 4 81.65 -110.26 79.90
CA PHE A 4 80.81 -109.09 80.11
C PHE A 4 81.36 -107.80 79.45
N ARG A 5 82.66 -107.73 79.13
CA ARG A 5 83.26 -106.58 78.44
C ARG A 5 83.02 -106.61 76.93
N VAL A 6 83.00 -107.80 76.34
CA VAL A 6 82.83 -107.97 74.88
C VAL A 6 81.39 -107.69 74.45
N THR A 7 80.39 -108.20 75.18
CA THR A 7 78.98 -107.89 74.91
C THR A 7 78.66 -106.41 75.06
N ARG A 8 79.22 -105.74 76.07
CA ARG A 8 79.05 -104.29 76.26
C ARG A 8 79.67 -103.47 75.13
N ALA A 9 80.82 -103.87 74.60
CA ALA A 9 81.47 -103.20 73.48
C ALA A 9 80.69 -103.36 72.16
N VAL A 10 80.13 -104.55 71.89
CA VAL A 10 79.31 -104.79 70.69
C VAL A 10 77.98 -104.03 70.76
N ILE A 11 77.31 -104.00 71.91
CA ILE A 11 76.05 -103.25 72.09
C ILE A 11 76.31 -101.74 71.98
N LEU A 12 77.35 -101.21 72.62
CA LEU A 12 77.70 -99.79 72.52
C LEU A 12 78.14 -99.41 71.10
N GLY A 13 78.90 -100.26 70.42
CA GLY A 13 79.29 -100.06 69.02
C GLY A 13 78.10 -100.07 68.06
N GLY A 14 77.16 -101.00 68.27
CA GLY A 14 75.91 -101.06 67.51
C GLY A 14 75.01 -99.84 67.71
N LEU A 15 74.82 -99.41 68.97
CA LEU A 15 74.06 -98.19 69.30
C LEU A 15 74.74 -96.93 68.73
N PHE A 16 76.06 -96.87 68.74
CA PHE A 16 76.80 -95.75 68.15
C PHE A 16 76.63 -95.70 66.62
N ALA A 17 76.74 -96.84 65.93
CA ALA A 17 76.52 -96.90 64.49
C ALA A 17 75.08 -96.52 64.11
N LEU A 18 74.10 -96.92 64.92
CA LEU A 18 72.69 -96.62 64.70
C LEU A 18 72.37 -95.14 65.00
N SER A 19 73.01 -94.55 66.01
CA SER A 19 72.93 -93.11 66.27
C SER A 19 73.60 -92.29 65.18
N LEU A 20 74.76 -92.76 64.67
CA LEU A 20 75.47 -92.10 63.57
C LEU A 20 74.64 -92.13 62.28
N SER A 21 74.03 -93.27 61.94
CA SER A 21 73.17 -93.36 60.75
C SER A 21 71.91 -92.50 60.90
N LEU A 22 71.30 -92.46 62.09
CA LEU A 22 70.15 -91.61 62.37
C LEU A 22 70.50 -90.12 62.28
N ASN A 23 71.67 -89.73 62.78
CA ASN A 23 72.16 -88.34 62.69
C ASN A 23 72.50 -87.96 61.24
N VAL A 24 73.16 -88.83 60.48
CA VAL A 24 73.44 -88.60 59.04
C VAL A 24 72.14 -88.50 58.25
N ALA A 25 71.17 -89.38 58.52
CA ALA A 25 69.84 -89.28 57.92
C ALA A 25 69.17 -87.95 58.28
N THR A 26 69.19 -87.53 59.54
CA THR A 26 68.56 -86.28 60.00
C THR A 26 69.20 -85.05 59.35
N VAL A 27 70.53 -85.03 59.21
CA VAL A 27 71.25 -83.92 58.53
C VAL A 27 70.99 -83.95 57.01
N ALA A 28 70.95 -85.12 56.39
CA ALA A 28 70.60 -85.26 54.98
C ALA A 28 69.15 -84.81 54.70
N PHE A 29 68.19 -85.17 55.56
CA PHE A 29 66.80 -84.72 55.44
C PHE A 29 66.65 -83.21 55.71
N ASN A 30 67.36 -82.65 56.69
CA ASN A 30 67.28 -81.22 57.00
C ASN A 30 67.92 -80.33 55.91
N SER A 31 69.05 -80.74 55.32
CA SER A 31 69.66 -80.00 54.21
C SER A 31 68.81 -80.02 52.95
N VAL A 32 68.17 -81.15 52.64
CA VAL A 32 67.21 -81.27 51.53
C VAL A 32 65.94 -80.45 51.83
N ALA A 33 65.41 -80.47 53.06
CA ALA A 33 64.22 -79.70 53.42
C ALA A 33 64.43 -78.18 53.29
N VAL A 34 65.59 -77.65 53.70
CA VAL A 34 65.90 -76.22 53.57
C VAL A 34 66.08 -75.82 52.10
N LEU A 35 66.73 -76.65 51.28
CA LEU A 35 66.87 -76.42 49.84
C LEU A 35 65.51 -76.41 49.13
N VAL A 36 64.63 -77.33 49.49
CA VAL A 36 63.29 -77.45 48.90
C VAL A 36 62.41 -76.25 49.31
N SER A 37 62.40 -75.86 50.58
CA SER A 37 61.63 -74.70 51.05
C SER A 37 62.12 -73.38 50.46
N GLY A 38 63.44 -73.16 50.40
CA GLY A 38 64.02 -71.97 49.75
C GLY A 38 63.73 -71.92 48.25
N ALA A 39 63.71 -73.07 47.57
CA ALA A 39 63.30 -73.16 46.17
C ALA A 39 61.80 -72.84 46.00
N TYR A 40 60.92 -73.32 46.88
CA TYR A 40 59.48 -73.00 46.83
C TYR A 40 59.19 -71.51 47.06
N GLU A 41 59.84 -70.86 48.03
CA GLU A 41 59.65 -69.42 48.29
C GLU A 41 60.21 -68.56 47.14
N ALA A 42 61.37 -68.91 46.59
CA ALA A 42 61.93 -68.21 45.43
C ALA A 42 61.03 -68.35 44.19
N VAL A 43 60.47 -69.54 43.95
CA VAL A 43 59.58 -69.82 42.82
C VAL A 43 58.22 -69.13 42.98
N THR A 44 57.64 -69.12 44.18
CA THR A 44 56.33 -68.46 44.44
C THR A 44 56.44 -66.93 44.45
N GLY A 45 57.51 -66.38 45.02
CA GLY A 45 57.85 -64.95 44.93
C GLY A 45 58.01 -64.50 43.47
N ALA A 46 58.79 -65.22 42.68
CA ALA A 46 58.96 -64.94 41.25
C ALA A 46 57.63 -65.06 40.48
N ALA A 47 56.81 -66.07 40.77
CA ALA A 47 55.50 -66.23 40.14
C ALA A 47 54.53 -65.07 40.46
N SER A 48 54.54 -64.56 41.69
CA SER A 48 53.70 -63.43 42.10
C SER A 48 54.10 -62.12 41.43
N VAL A 49 55.41 -61.85 41.31
CA VAL A 49 55.96 -60.68 40.60
C VAL A 49 55.64 -60.78 39.10
N LEU A 50 55.82 -61.95 38.49
CA LEU A 50 55.45 -62.20 37.09
C LEU A 50 53.95 -62.01 36.85
N GLY A 51 53.10 -62.50 37.75
CA GLY A 51 51.64 -62.30 37.69
C GLY A 51 51.23 -60.85 37.90
N GLY A 52 51.96 -60.07 38.70
CA GLY A 52 51.78 -58.63 38.86
C GLY A 52 52.16 -57.85 37.60
N LEU A 53 53.35 -58.12 37.06
CA LEU A 53 53.84 -57.53 35.80
C LEU A 53 52.92 -57.86 34.62
N ARG A 54 52.41 -59.10 34.53
CA ARG A 54 51.44 -59.50 33.51
C ARG A 54 50.13 -58.71 33.63
N ARG A 55 49.59 -58.58 34.84
CA ARG A 55 48.37 -57.78 35.09
C ARG A 55 48.57 -56.30 34.75
N ASP A 56 49.73 -55.74 35.09
CA ASP A 56 50.05 -54.35 34.74
C ASP A 56 50.22 -54.17 33.23
N ALA A 57 50.88 -55.12 32.55
CA ALA A 57 51.00 -55.13 31.09
C ALA A 57 49.63 -55.25 30.41
N ASP A 58 48.74 -56.12 30.90
CA ASP A 58 47.37 -56.26 30.40
C ASP A 58 46.57 -54.97 30.61
N ASN A 59 46.71 -54.32 31.77
CA ASN A 59 46.03 -53.06 32.07
C ASN A 59 46.53 -51.90 31.21
N LYS A 60 47.85 -51.77 31.01
CA LYS A 60 48.45 -50.80 30.09
C LYS A 60 48.00 -51.05 28.66
N THR A 61 47.95 -52.32 28.23
CA THR A 61 47.47 -52.69 26.89
C THR A 61 46.02 -52.27 26.69
N LYS A 62 45.14 -52.52 27.67
CA LYS A 62 43.74 -52.05 27.64
C LYS A 62 43.64 -50.53 27.58
N LYS A 63 44.44 -49.82 28.37
CA LYS A 63 44.46 -48.34 28.37
C LYS A 63 44.96 -47.77 27.04
N ILE A 64 45.98 -48.40 26.43
CA ILE A 64 46.47 -48.02 25.10
C ILE A 64 45.36 -48.25 24.06
N ALA A 65 44.67 -49.39 24.10
CA ALA A 65 43.55 -49.66 23.21
C ALA A 65 42.42 -48.61 23.37
N SER A 66 42.01 -48.31 24.60
CA SER A 66 40.96 -47.30 24.84
C SER A 66 41.38 -45.90 24.41
N MET A 67 42.64 -45.51 24.63
CA MET A 67 43.14 -44.22 24.16
C MET A 67 43.23 -44.15 22.63
N SER A 68 43.57 -45.27 21.98
CA SER A 68 43.56 -45.37 20.51
C SER A 68 42.15 -45.17 19.96
N ASP A 69 41.15 -45.81 20.55
CA ASP A 69 39.75 -45.66 20.15
C ASP A 69 39.26 -44.22 20.35
N ASP A 70 39.62 -43.60 21.47
CA ASP A 70 39.31 -42.20 21.77
C ASP A 70 39.94 -41.24 20.74
N LEU A 71 41.18 -41.51 20.32
CA LEU A 71 41.87 -40.73 19.31
C LEU A 71 41.21 -40.86 17.94
N VAL A 72 40.78 -42.07 17.57
CA VAL A 72 39.99 -42.31 16.34
C VAL A 72 38.65 -41.57 16.40
N ALA A 73 37.96 -41.58 17.55
CA ALA A 73 36.71 -40.85 17.73
C ALA A 73 36.90 -39.33 17.63
N LYS A 74 37.96 -38.78 18.25
CA LYS A 74 38.31 -37.36 18.13
C LYS A 74 38.70 -36.97 16.70
N ASN A 75 39.47 -37.80 16.00
CA ASN A 75 39.82 -37.55 14.60
C ASN A 75 38.59 -37.51 13.70
N ARG A 76 37.61 -38.40 13.92
CA ARG A 76 36.31 -38.34 13.21
C ARG A 76 35.54 -37.05 13.50
N ARG A 77 35.53 -36.58 14.76
CA ARG A 77 34.91 -35.29 15.12
C ARG A 77 35.62 -34.10 14.48
N ILE A 78 36.94 -34.13 14.39
CA ILE A 78 37.72 -33.08 13.71
C ILE A 78 37.35 -33.05 12.22
N ALA A 79 37.26 -34.21 11.57
CA ALA A 79 36.82 -34.31 10.19
C ALA A 79 35.41 -33.74 9.99
N SER A 80 34.43 -34.13 10.83
CA SER A 80 33.07 -33.60 10.72
C SER A 80 32.98 -32.09 10.97
N MET A 81 33.75 -31.56 11.93
CA MET A 81 33.83 -30.11 12.18
C MET A 81 34.46 -29.36 11.00
N SER A 82 35.44 -29.97 10.33
CA SER A 82 36.04 -29.41 9.11
C SER A 82 35.01 -29.31 7.99
N ASP A 83 34.21 -30.36 7.78
CA ASP A 83 33.13 -30.37 6.79
C ASP A 83 32.07 -29.31 7.11
N ASP A 84 31.67 -29.20 8.39
CA ASP A 84 30.72 -28.17 8.84
C ASP A 84 31.23 -26.75 8.60
N LEU A 85 32.53 -26.50 8.84
CA LEU A 85 33.17 -25.22 8.56
C LEU A 85 33.15 -24.90 7.07
N GLU A 86 33.40 -25.90 6.20
CA GLU A 86 33.34 -25.71 4.76
C GLU A 86 31.92 -25.36 4.29
N ILE A 87 30.91 -26.06 4.81
CA ILE A 87 29.49 -25.79 4.50
C ILE A 87 29.11 -24.38 4.96
N ARG A 88 29.51 -23.97 6.17
CA ARG A 88 29.26 -22.61 6.67
C ARG A 88 29.98 -21.57 5.83
N ASN A 89 31.21 -21.83 5.39
CA ASN A 89 31.96 -20.92 4.54
C ASN A 89 31.27 -20.71 3.18
N ARG A 90 30.77 -21.79 2.55
CA ARG A 90 29.97 -21.69 1.33
C ARG A 90 28.68 -20.90 1.53
N ARG A 91 27.99 -21.10 2.66
CA ARG A 91 26.78 -20.33 3.01
C ARG A 91 27.08 -18.85 3.21
N MET A 92 28.19 -18.53 3.87
CA MET A 92 28.64 -17.13 4.02
C MET A 92 28.92 -16.50 2.67
N ALA A 93 29.62 -17.20 1.77
CA ALA A 93 29.86 -16.72 0.41
C ALA A 93 28.54 -16.47 -0.35
N SER A 94 27.60 -17.41 -0.33
CA SER A 94 26.30 -17.23 -1.00
C SER A 94 25.48 -16.07 -0.42
N MET A 95 25.55 -15.85 0.90
CA MET A 95 24.85 -14.75 1.56
C MET A 95 25.50 -13.40 1.23
N SER A 96 26.83 -13.37 1.13
CA SER A 96 27.57 -12.20 0.66
C SER A 96 27.17 -11.82 -0.77
N ASP A 97 27.05 -12.80 -1.67
CA ASP A 97 26.61 -12.56 -3.05
C ASP A 97 25.16 -12.03 -3.11
N ASP A 98 24.25 -12.59 -2.30
CA ASP A 98 22.87 -12.11 -2.20
C ASP A 98 22.78 -10.67 -1.69
N LEU A 99 23.62 -10.29 -0.72
CA LEU A 99 23.71 -8.90 -0.26
C LEU A 99 24.16 -7.96 -1.38
N VAL A 100 25.18 -8.33 -2.16
CA VAL A 100 25.65 -7.52 -3.30
C VAL A 100 24.54 -7.36 -4.35
N VAL A 101 23.76 -8.41 -4.63
CA VAL A 101 22.61 -8.31 -5.55
C VAL A 101 21.53 -7.40 -4.99
N LYS A 102 21.22 -7.49 -3.69
CA LYS A 102 20.24 -6.61 -3.04
C LYS A 102 20.69 -5.15 -3.05
N ASP A 103 21.96 -4.87 -2.80
CA ASP A 103 22.50 -3.51 -2.84
C ASP A 103 22.37 -2.90 -4.24
N ARG A 104 22.64 -3.67 -5.30
CA ARG A 104 22.41 -3.23 -6.69
C ARG A 104 20.93 -2.94 -6.97
N ARG A 105 20.01 -3.77 -6.46
CA ARG A 105 18.57 -3.54 -6.60
C ARG A 105 18.12 -2.29 -5.84
N ILE A 106 18.64 -2.05 -4.65
CA ILE A 106 18.36 -0.84 -3.87
C ILE A 106 18.84 0.40 -4.63
N ALA A 107 20.06 0.38 -5.17
CA ALA A 107 20.59 1.48 -5.97
C ALA A 107 19.71 1.78 -7.20
N ALA A 108 19.33 0.75 -7.96
CA ALA A 108 18.46 0.90 -9.13
C ALA A 108 17.07 1.43 -8.76
N LEU A 109 16.47 0.94 -7.66
CA LEU A 109 15.17 1.43 -7.20
C LEU A 109 15.25 2.88 -6.71
N SER A 110 16.35 3.26 -6.05
CA SER A 110 16.58 4.65 -5.64
C SER A 110 16.67 5.59 -6.84
N GLU A 111 17.28 5.14 -7.95
CA GLU A 111 17.35 5.91 -9.19
C GLU A 111 15.96 6.05 -9.83
N ASP A 112 15.18 4.96 -9.90
CA ASP A 112 13.80 5.00 -10.43
C ASP A 112 12.91 5.95 -9.61
N VAL A 113 12.99 5.90 -8.27
CA VAL A 113 12.27 6.83 -7.39
C VAL A 113 12.69 8.28 -7.65
N ALA A 114 13.99 8.56 -7.85
CA ALA A 114 14.46 9.89 -8.16
C ALA A 114 13.93 10.40 -9.52
N LEU A 115 13.89 9.53 -10.53
CA LEU A 115 13.32 9.86 -11.85
C LEU A 115 11.81 10.11 -11.78
N ARG A 116 11.07 9.25 -11.08
CA ARG A 116 9.62 9.42 -10.87
C ARG A 116 9.31 10.69 -10.11
N ASN A 117 10.09 11.03 -9.09
CA ASN A 117 9.92 12.30 -8.37
C ASN A 117 10.12 13.51 -9.28
N LYS A 118 11.11 13.48 -10.18
CA LYS A 118 11.28 14.55 -11.20
C LYS A 118 10.07 14.65 -12.13
N GLN A 119 9.52 13.51 -12.57
CA GLN A 119 8.31 13.49 -13.40
C GLN A 119 7.09 14.07 -12.66
N VAL A 120 6.91 13.72 -11.38
CA VAL A 120 5.81 14.26 -10.55
C VAL A 120 5.94 15.77 -10.39
N VAL A 121 7.15 16.29 -10.18
CA VAL A 121 7.39 17.74 -10.12
C VAL A 121 7.05 18.40 -11.45
N GLY A 122 7.54 17.85 -12.58
CA GLY A 122 7.24 18.40 -13.90
C GLY A 122 5.73 18.41 -14.24
N LEU A 123 5.01 17.31 -13.93
CA LEU A 123 3.56 17.26 -14.10
C LEU A 123 2.82 18.23 -13.17
N THR A 124 3.35 18.45 -11.96
CA THR A 124 2.80 19.43 -11.02
C THR A 124 2.93 20.83 -11.57
N ASP A 125 4.12 21.17 -12.11
CA ASP A 125 4.39 22.45 -12.76
C ASP A 125 3.44 22.65 -13.95
N GLU A 126 3.30 21.65 -14.83
CA GLU A 126 2.38 21.69 -15.99
C GLU A 126 0.91 21.90 -15.55
N VAL A 127 0.44 21.20 -14.51
CA VAL A 127 -0.91 21.40 -13.98
C VAL A 127 -1.08 22.79 -13.38
N THR A 128 -0.07 23.33 -12.69
CA THR A 128 -0.14 24.70 -12.16
C THR A 128 -0.15 25.74 -13.27
N GLU A 129 0.64 25.53 -14.32
CA GLU A 129 0.67 26.39 -15.51
C GLU A 129 -0.67 26.34 -16.23
N LEU A 130 -1.24 25.15 -16.49
CA LEU A 130 -2.56 25.01 -17.10
C LEU A 130 -3.68 25.66 -16.25
N ARG A 131 -3.58 25.60 -14.92
CA ARG A 131 -4.52 26.28 -14.02
C ARG A 131 -4.40 27.81 -14.09
N GLN A 132 -3.18 28.34 -14.18
CA GLN A 132 -2.95 29.79 -14.32
C GLN A 132 -3.26 30.30 -15.74
N ALA A 133 -3.00 29.48 -16.76
CA ALA A 133 -3.29 29.73 -18.17
C ALA A 133 -4.80 29.75 -18.45
N LYS A 134 -5.62 29.11 -17.60
CA LYS A 134 -7.10 29.24 -17.63
C LYS A 134 -7.62 30.55 -17.02
N THR A 135 -6.85 31.62 -17.12
CA THR A 135 -7.34 32.98 -16.91
C THR A 135 -7.72 33.57 -18.26
N LEU A 136 -8.95 34.04 -18.37
CA LEU A 136 -9.49 34.67 -19.57
C LEU A 136 -9.91 36.10 -19.27
N THR A 137 -9.99 36.92 -20.32
CA THR A 137 -10.50 38.29 -20.20
C THR A 137 -12.01 38.24 -20.27
N TYR A 138 -12.66 38.48 -19.15
CA TYR A 138 -14.12 38.52 -19.05
C TYR A 138 -14.54 39.86 -18.46
N ARG A 139 -15.40 40.59 -19.20
CA ARG A 139 -15.88 41.94 -18.84
C ARG A 139 -14.75 42.93 -18.51
N GLY A 140 -13.67 42.88 -19.28
CA GLY A 140 -12.51 43.77 -19.14
C GLY A 140 -11.56 43.44 -17.98
N GLN A 141 -11.77 42.34 -17.26
CA GLN A 141 -10.89 41.88 -16.17
C GLN A 141 -10.38 40.47 -16.42
N ARG A 142 -9.15 40.17 -15.99
CA ARG A 142 -8.65 38.79 -15.98
C ARG A 142 -9.36 38.02 -14.86
N ARG A 143 -10.10 36.98 -15.23
CA ARG A 143 -10.86 36.11 -14.32
C ARG A 143 -10.50 34.66 -14.58
N LEU A 144 -10.65 33.81 -13.57
CA LEU A 144 -10.58 32.37 -13.77
C LEU A 144 -11.81 31.92 -14.58
N VAL A 145 -11.64 30.92 -15.44
CA VAL A 145 -12.76 30.33 -16.20
C VAL A 145 -13.96 30.01 -15.30
N GLY A 146 -13.72 29.39 -14.12
CA GLY A 146 -14.78 29.04 -13.18
C GLY A 146 -15.52 30.24 -12.60
N GLU A 147 -14.83 31.37 -12.40
CA GLU A 147 -15.45 32.61 -11.91
C GLU A 147 -16.35 33.24 -12.98
N ALA A 148 -15.90 33.29 -14.24
CA ALA A 148 -16.69 33.84 -15.35
C ALA A 148 -17.97 33.03 -15.60
N VAL A 149 -17.86 31.69 -15.58
CA VAL A 149 -19.02 30.79 -15.71
C VAL A 149 -19.96 30.96 -14.52
N GLY A 150 -19.44 30.93 -13.28
CA GLY A 150 -20.25 31.06 -12.07
C GLY A 150 -21.02 32.39 -11.99
N ASP A 151 -20.38 33.49 -12.38
CA ASP A 151 -20.98 34.82 -12.45
C ASP A 151 -22.13 34.86 -13.49
N THR A 152 -21.90 34.33 -14.70
CA THR A 152 -22.94 34.22 -15.75
C THR A 152 -24.11 33.36 -15.27
N THR A 153 -23.85 32.16 -14.74
CA THR A 153 -24.88 31.26 -14.21
C THR A 153 -25.69 31.95 -13.11
N THR A 154 -25.05 32.65 -12.18
CA THR A 154 -25.74 33.33 -11.07
C THR A 154 -26.71 34.39 -11.58
N ARG A 155 -26.31 35.20 -12.57
CA ARG A 155 -27.19 36.22 -13.17
C ARG A 155 -28.36 35.59 -13.90
N VAL A 156 -28.09 34.60 -14.75
CA VAL A 156 -29.12 33.90 -15.53
C VAL A 156 -30.12 33.21 -14.61
N SER A 157 -29.66 32.48 -13.58
CA SER A 157 -30.54 31.84 -12.61
C SER A 157 -31.42 32.83 -11.85
N ARG A 158 -30.85 33.96 -11.40
CA ARG A 158 -31.61 35.01 -10.69
C ARG A 158 -32.66 35.67 -11.59
N ARG A 159 -32.32 35.86 -12.87
CA ARG A 159 -33.23 36.44 -13.88
C ARG A 159 -34.37 35.48 -14.18
N ILE A 160 -34.07 34.21 -14.46
CA ILE A 160 -35.08 33.17 -14.70
C ILE A 160 -36.03 33.04 -13.50
N ALA A 161 -35.51 33.05 -12.27
CA ALA A 161 -36.35 33.00 -11.08
C ALA A 161 -37.31 34.20 -10.97
N SER A 162 -36.83 35.40 -11.32
CA SER A 162 -37.62 36.63 -11.29
C SER A 162 -38.68 36.65 -12.41
N ALA A 163 -38.32 36.21 -13.61
CA ALA A 163 -39.23 36.05 -14.74
C ALA A 163 -40.34 35.04 -14.41
N ALA A 164 -39.98 33.85 -13.92
CA ALA A 164 -40.95 32.83 -13.52
C ALA A 164 -41.93 33.33 -12.45
N ALA A 165 -41.45 34.11 -11.48
CA ALA A 165 -42.32 34.71 -10.46
C ALA A 165 -43.29 35.74 -11.06
N ARG A 166 -42.86 36.53 -12.04
CA ARG A 166 -43.72 37.51 -12.75
C ARG A 166 -44.78 36.80 -13.60
N SER A 167 -44.40 35.80 -14.39
CA SER A 167 -45.34 35.04 -15.21
C SER A 167 -46.32 34.20 -14.37
N ALA A 168 -45.89 33.66 -13.22
CA ALA A 168 -46.80 32.99 -12.29
C ALA A 168 -47.77 33.98 -11.61
N GLY A 169 -47.29 35.19 -11.29
CA GLY A 169 -48.08 36.24 -10.66
C GLY A 169 -49.11 36.89 -11.57
N SER A 170 -48.90 36.88 -12.90
CA SER A 170 -49.81 37.52 -13.86
C SER A 170 -51.08 36.73 -14.13
N VAL A 171 -51.08 35.41 -13.88
CA VAL A 171 -52.20 34.50 -14.19
C VAL A 171 -53.55 35.00 -13.67
N ALA A 172 -53.60 35.55 -12.46
CA ALA A 172 -54.86 36.06 -11.89
C ALA A 172 -55.30 37.40 -12.50
N ALA A 173 -54.35 38.22 -12.96
CA ALA A 173 -54.61 39.51 -13.56
C ALA A 173 -54.97 39.41 -15.05
N GLU A 174 -54.55 38.33 -15.72
CA GLU A 174 -54.97 37.97 -17.09
C GLU A 174 -56.47 37.68 -17.20
N ALA A 175 -57.11 37.25 -16.10
CA ALA A 175 -58.54 36.97 -16.05
C ALA A 175 -59.44 38.23 -15.99
N ILE A 176 -58.86 39.42 -15.81
CA ILE A 176 -59.62 40.68 -15.77
C ILE A 176 -59.94 41.12 -17.21
N PRO A 177 -61.23 41.29 -17.59
CA PRO A 177 -61.59 41.76 -18.92
C PRO A 177 -60.88 43.08 -19.25
N VAL A 178 -60.32 43.17 -20.46
CA VAL A 178 -59.59 44.34 -20.98
C VAL A 178 -58.24 44.59 -20.29
N ALA A 179 -58.17 44.63 -18.95
CA ALA A 179 -56.91 44.86 -18.23
C ALA A 179 -55.92 43.68 -18.36
N GLY A 180 -56.43 42.45 -18.53
CA GLY A 180 -55.59 41.26 -18.73
C GLY A 180 -54.71 41.33 -19.98
N VAL A 181 -55.18 41.96 -21.06
CA VAL A 181 -54.39 42.15 -22.29
C VAL A 181 -53.17 43.04 -22.01
N ALA A 182 -53.34 44.12 -21.24
CA ALA A 182 -52.23 44.98 -20.86
C ALA A 182 -51.22 44.27 -19.93
N VAL A 183 -51.71 43.37 -19.07
CA VAL A 183 -50.86 42.53 -18.21
C VAL A 183 -50.04 41.55 -19.04
N VAL A 184 -50.66 40.82 -19.97
CA VAL A 184 -49.96 39.88 -20.87
C VAL A 184 -48.85 40.60 -21.63
N LEU A 185 -49.19 41.73 -22.28
CA LEU A 185 -48.20 42.51 -23.00
C LEU A 185 -47.03 42.90 -22.07
N GLY A 186 -47.32 43.31 -20.82
CA GLY A 186 -46.30 43.72 -19.84
C GLY A 186 -45.35 42.61 -19.45
N VAL A 187 -45.90 41.43 -19.18
CA VAL A 187 -45.10 40.24 -18.88
C VAL A 187 -44.26 39.85 -20.10
N THR A 188 -44.84 39.83 -21.30
CA THR A 188 -44.12 39.49 -22.55
C THR A 188 -42.97 40.45 -22.84
N ALA A 189 -43.14 41.76 -22.56
CA ALA A 189 -42.05 42.71 -22.76
C ALA A 189 -40.93 42.56 -21.73
N TRP A 190 -41.27 42.26 -20.47
CA TRP A 190 -40.27 41.88 -19.48
C TRP A 190 -39.55 40.59 -19.85
N GLU A 191 -40.25 39.59 -20.38
CA GLU A 191 -39.64 38.34 -20.89
C GLU A 191 -38.67 38.61 -22.04
N LEU A 192 -39.05 39.48 -22.98
CA LEU A 192 -38.18 39.86 -24.11
C LEU A 192 -36.93 40.61 -23.64
N LYS A 193 -37.09 41.53 -22.67
CA LYS A 193 -35.94 42.19 -22.03
C LYS A 193 -35.04 41.18 -21.32
N ASP A 194 -35.61 40.28 -20.53
CA ASP A 194 -34.85 39.30 -19.77
C ASP A 194 -34.11 38.31 -20.70
N ALA A 195 -34.71 37.96 -21.83
CA ALA A 195 -34.07 37.18 -22.89
C ALA A 195 -32.89 37.94 -23.52
N CYS A 196 -33.05 39.24 -23.82
CA CYS A 196 -31.98 40.07 -24.33
C CYS A 196 -30.78 40.17 -23.37
N ASP A 197 -31.04 40.47 -22.10
CA ASP A 197 -29.98 40.56 -21.10
C ASP A 197 -29.26 39.20 -20.90
N THR A 198 -29.98 38.07 -21.07
CA THR A 198 -29.40 36.71 -21.03
C THR A 198 -28.52 36.42 -22.24
N MET A 199 -28.96 36.79 -23.44
CA MET A 199 -28.13 36.64 -24.64
C MET A 199 -26.87 37.49 -24.56
N GLN A 200 -26.95 38.70 -24.01
CA GLN A 200 -25.78 39.53 -23.75
C GLN A 200 -24.82 38.86 -22.76
N ASP A 201 -25.32 38.32 -21.64
CA ASP A 201 -24.49 37.64 -20.64
C ASP A 201 -23.76 36.43 -21.24
N LEU A 202 -24.46 35.62 -22.06
CA LEU A 202 -23.86 34.50 -22.78
C LEU A 202 -22.85 34.96 -23.84
N ARG A 203 -23.11 36.11 -24.48
CA ARG A 203 -22.19 36.69 -25.46
C ARG A 203 -20.90 37.20 -24.82
N GLU A 204 -20.99 37.85 -23.67
CA GLU A 204 -19.84 38.27 -22.88
C GLU A 204 -19.00 37.07 -22.44
N LEU A 205 -19.64 35.95 -22.10
CA LEU A 205 -18.97 34.71 -21.78
C LEU A 205 -18.32 34.05 -23.02
N ASP A 206 -19.05 33.96 -24.15
CA ASP A 206 -18.55 33.37 -25.39
C ASP A 206 -17.32 34.13 -25.93
N LEU A 207 -17.37 35.46 -25.97
CA LEU A 207 -16.24 36.29 -26.35
C LEU A 207 -15.02 36.11 -25.44
N ALA A 208 -15.24 35.77 -24.17
CA ALA A 208 -14.16 35.50 -23.23
C ALA A 208 -13.46 34.15 -23.50
N PHE A 209 -14.18 33.16 -24.03
CA PHE A 209 -13.61 31.86 -24.43
C PHE A 209 -13.10 31.83 -25.86
N ASN A 210 -13.77 32.54 -26.77
CA ASN A 210 -13.55 32.54 -28.21
C ASN A 210 -13.36 33.99 -28.71
N PRO A 211 -12.20 34.61 -28.44
CA PRO A 211 -11.96 36.01 -28.80
C PRO A 211 -11.91 36.27 -30.31
N ASP A 212 -11.60 35.24 -31.10
CA ASP A 212 -11.48 35.32 -32.57
C ASP A 212 -12.80 35.06 -33.31
N THR A 213 -13.91 34.83 -32.59
CA THR A 213 -15.22 34.61 -33.21
C THR A 213 -15.69 35.89 -33.92
N SER A 214 -15.54 35.92 -35.24
CA SER A 214 -16.13 36.95 -36.11
C SER A 214 -17.65 36.88 -36.02
N LEU A 215 -18.26 37.98 -35.63
CA LEU A 215 -19.70 38.14 -35.55
C LEU A 215 -20.30 38.23 -36.95
N ASP A 216 -21.14 37.27 -37.32
CA ASP A 216 -22.09 37.49 -38.39
C ASP A 216 -23.12 38.54 -37.92
N PRO A 217 -23.25 39.69 -38.61
CA PRO A 217 -24.20 40.73 -38.26
C PRO A 217 -25.67 40.28 -38.35
N GLU A 218 -25.95 39.11 -38.93
CA GLU A 218 -27.29 38.51 -39.02
C GLU A 218 -27.80 37.89 -37.70
N VAL A 219 -26.94 37.61 -36.71
CA VAL A 219 -27.39 37.13 -35.38
C VAL A 219 -27.84 38.28 -34.46
N SER A 220 -27.72 39.54 -34.89
CA SER A 220 -28.09 40.74 -34.12
C SER A 220 -29.53 41.25 -34.32
N GLU A 221 -30.46 40.41 -34.80
CA GLU A 221 -31.88 40.79 -34.95
C GLU A 221 -32.86 40.17 -33.95
N VAL A 222 -32.37 39.80 -32.77
CA VAL A 222 -33.13 40.07 -31.54
C VAL A 222 -32.18 40.79 -30.59
N CYS A 223 -32.63 41.96 -30.10
CA CYS A 223 -31.88 43.03 -29.42
C CYS A 223 -31.23 44.11 -30.32
N GLY A 224 -31.76 44.25 -31.56
CA GLY A 224 -31.59 45.40 -32.46
C GLY A 224 -32.89 45.83 -33.19
N ARG A 225 -34.08 45.37 -32.74
CA ARG A 225 -35.39 45.64 -33.38
C ARG A 225 -36.39 46.35 -32.46
N THR A 226 -37.26 47.15 -33.08
CA THR A 226 -38.34 47.95 -32.47
C THR A 226 -39.50 47.07 -32.05
N VAL A 227 -39.62 46.84 -30.74
CA VAL A 227 -40.83 46.30 -30.11
C VAL A 227 -41.85 47.44 -30.06
N PRO A 228 -43.07 47.26 -30.61
CA PRO A 228 -44.11 48.29 -30.52
C PRO A 228 -44.37 48.67 -29.06
N SER A 229 -44.60 49.95 -28.78
CA SER A 229 -44.89 50.37 -27.41
C SER A 229 -46.24 49.82 -26.95
N GLY A 230 -46.40 49.55 -25.65
CA GLY A 230 -47.66 49.08 -25.08
C GLY A 230 -48.84 50.00 -25.42
N GLU A 231 -48.60 51.32 -25.47
CA GLU A 231 -49.58 52.32 -25.89
C GLU A 231 -49.96 52.18 -27.38
N GLU A 232 -49.00 51.98 -28.28
CA GLU A 232 -49.25 51.82 -29.72
C GLU A 232 -50.05 50.54 -30.03
N VAL A 233 -49.73 49.45 -29.34
CA VAL A 233 -50.50 48.21 -29.41
C VAL A 233 -51.90 48.42 -28.83
N TRP A 234 -52.02 49.12 -27.69
CA TRP A 234 -53.29 49.38 -27.02
C TRP A 234 -54.24 50.27 -27.82
N GLN A 235 -53.70 51.31 -28.46
CA GLN A 235 -54.47 52.18 -29.35
C GLN A 235 -54.96 51.41 -30.57
N THR A 236 -54.13 50.53 -31.16
CA THR A 236 -54.52 49.69 -32.30
C THR A 236 -55.62 48.70 -31.92
N VAL A 237 -55.54 48.11 -30.72
CA VAL A 237 -56.57 47.23 -30.18
C VAL A 237 -57.87 47.99 -29.92
N LYS A 238 -57.80 49.21 -29.35
CA LYS A 238 -58.98 50.07 -29.11
C LYS A 238 -59.65 50.52 -30.41
N SER A 239 -58.87 51.01 -31.36
CA SER A 239 -59.39 51.66 -32.57
C SER A 239 -59.76 50.67 -33.66
N SER A 240 -59.13 49.49 -33.71
CA SER A 240 -59.33 48.51 -34.78
C SER A 240 -58.95 47.08 -34.34
N PRO A 241 -59.73 46.45 -33.43
CA PRO A 241 -59.45 45.11 -32.91
C PRO A 241 -59.24 44.04 -34.00
N GLY A 242 -60.03 44.11 -35.09
CA GLY A 242 -59.92 43.17 -36.21
C GLY A 242 -58.61 43.29 -37.00
N LYS A 243 -58.03 44.51 -37.10
CA LYS A 243 -56.71 44.73 -37.73
C LYS A 243 -55.58 44.22 -36.85
N ALA A 244 -55.69 44.42 -35.53
CA ALA A 244 -54.76 43.84 -34.58
C ALA A 244 -54.74 42.30 -34.67
N TRP A 245 -55.93 41.67 -34.77
CA TRP A 245 -56.05 40.22 -34.94
C TRP A 245 -55.50 39.71 -36.27
N ALA A 246 -55.71 40.44 -37.37
CA ALA A 246 -55.15 40.10 -38.67
C ALA A 246 -53.61 40.18 -38.68
N SER A 247 -53.04 41.23 -38.09
CA SER A 247 -51.58 41.40 -37.98
C SER A 247 -50.92 40.33 -37.10
N ALA A 248 -51.60 39.89 -36.02
CA ALA A 248 -51.13 38.77 -35.21
C ALA A 248 -51.11 37.44 -36.00
N ARG A 249 -52.11 37.20 -36.87
CA ARG A 249 -52.17 36.00 -37.73
C ARG A 249 -51.05 35.90 -38.75
N GLU A 250 -50.47 37.02 -39.18
CA GLU A 250 -49.31 37.01 -40.08
C GLU A 250 -48.06 36.37 -39.42
N HIS A 251 -47.96 36.47 -38.10
CA HIS A 251 -46.82 35.97 -37.33
C HIS A 251 -47.14 34.67 -36.56
N LEU A 252 -48.43 34.38 -36.32
CA LEU A 252 -48.94 33.21 -35.63
C LEU A 252 -50.03 32.54 -36.49
N PRO A 253 -49.65 31.67 -37.45
CA PRO A 253 -50.58 31.15 -38.47
C PRO A 253 -51.68 30.24 -37.91
N ASP A 254 -51.50 29.70 -36.69
CA ASP A 254 -52.44 28.76 -36.05
C ASP A 254 -53.50 29.44 -35.18
N LEU A 255 -53.67 30.77 -35.25
CA LEU A 255 -54.68 31.47 -34.45
C LEU A 255 -56.11 31.16 -34.94
N PRO A 256 -57.05 30.84 -34.03
CA PRO A 256 -58.44 30.54 -34.40
C PRO A 256 -59.17 31.76 -34.98
N GLU A 257 -60.18 31.52 -35.81
CA GLU A 257 -61.06 32.59 -36.28
C GLU A 257 -61.96 33.08 -35.15
N LEU A 258 -61.69 34.28 -34.66
CA LEU A 258 -62.54 34.95 -33.68
C LEU A 258 -63.66 35.72 -34.37
N SER A 259 -64.90 35.28 -34.16
CA SER A 259 -66.11 36.09 -34.32
C SER A 259 -66.23 37.01 -33.10
N MET A 260 -65.81 38.26 -33.23
CA MET A 260 -65.94 39.26 -32.17
C MET A 260 -67.42 39.66 -32.01
N PRO A 261 -68.09 39.37 -30.87
CA PRO A 261 -69.42 39.91 -30.62
C PRO A 261 -69.34 41.43 -30.48
N GLU A 262 -70.35 42.15 -30.99
CA GLU A 262 -70.51 43.58 -30.74
C GLU A 262 -70.68 43.79 -29.23
N LEU A 263 -69.58 44.15 -28.56
CA LEU A 263 -69.60 44.47 -27.15
C LEU A 263 -70.45 45.73 -26.96
N PRO A 264 -71.49 45.72 -26.09
CA PRO A 264 -72.26 46.93 -25.81
C PRO A 264 -71.32 47.98 -25.20
N GLU A 265 -71.42 49.23 -25.65
CA GLU A 265 -70.62 50.42 -25.28
C GLU A 265 -69.92 50.28 -23.90
N PHE A 266 -68.77 49.61 -23.91
CA PHE A 266 -67.92 49.44 -22.74
C PHE A 266 -66.73 50.35 -22.95
N SER A 267 -66.65 51.41 -22.14
CA SER A 267 -65.53 52.35 -22.19
C SER A 267 -64.26 51.62 -21.75
N VAL A 268 -63.39 51.36 -22.71
CA VAL A 268 -62.06 50.78 -22.47
C VAL A 268 -61.25 51.84 -21.69
N PRO A 269 -60.88 51.60 -20.42
CA PRO A 269 -60.17 52.59 -19.63
C PRO A 269 -58.80 52.90 -20.25
N ASP A 270 -58.32 54.11 -20.05
CA ASP A 270 -56.93 54.46 -20.35
C ASP A 270 -56.02 53.82 -19.30
N ILE A 271 -55.05 53.07 -19.80
CA ILE A 271 -54.08 52.35 -18.97
C ILE A 271 -52.85 53.24 -18.89
N ASN A 272 -52.35 53.49 -17.68
CA ASN A 272 -51.13 54.24 -17.49
C ASN A 272 -49.93 53.31 -17.68
N TRP A 273 -49.24 53.42 -18.81
CA TRP A 273 -48.10 52.59 -19.19
C TRP A 273 -46.77 52.98 -18.52
N ARG A 274 -46.75 53.82 -17.46
CA ARG A 274 -45.51 54.20 -16.74
C ARG A 274 -44.68 53.04 -16.17
N PHE A 275 -45.20 51.81 -16.20
CA PHE A 275 -44.44 50.61 -15.83
C PHE A 275 -43.54 50.07 -16.96
N TRP A 276 -43.53 50.73 -18.12
CA TRP A 276 -42.85 50.32 -19.36
C TRP A 276 -41.74 51.27 -19.85
N ASP A 277 -41.65 52.47 -19.28
CA ASP A 277 -40.52 53.40 -19.48
C ASP A 277 -39.40 53.11 -18.46
#